data_AF-A0A1V2LXL2-F1
#
_entry.id   AF-A0A1V2LXL2-F1
#
_cell.length_a   1.000
_cell.length_b   1.000
_cell.length_c   1.000
_cell.angle_alpha   90.00
_cell.angle_beta   90.00
_cell.angle_gamma   90.00
#
_symmetry.space_group_name_H-M   'P 1'
#
loop_
_entity.id
_entity.type
_entity.pdbx_description
1 polymer ?
#
loop_
_entity_poly.entity_id
_entity_poly.type
_entity_poly.pdbx_seq_one_letter_code
_entity_poly.pdbx_strand_id
1 'polypeptide(L)'
;MEIMEYFWNNTVPKNFSAILNYFNTYKNKNWKKQTLSTYLTRLVRENLLKVKPVGTNTQYSYLISQEEYESMQARGLLNKQYDGSLKNFLIALYQGKPTNCQEIEELQSWLSKINLSVNEEPH
;
A
#
# COMPACT_ATOMS: atom_id res chain seq x y z
N MET A 1 4.74 -7.01 3.09
CA MET A 1 3.42 -7.00 2.46
C MET A 1 2.52 -8.10 3.01
N GLU A 2 2.97 -9.36 3.10
CA GLU A 2 2.13 -10.50 3.52
C GLU A 2 1.33 -10.29 4.83
N ILE A 3 1.88 -9.60 5.83
CA ILE A 3 1.16 -9.27 7.07
C ILE A 3 0.02 -8.26 6.81
N MET A 4 0.24 -7.23 5.99
CA MET A 4 -0.82 -6.29 5.61
C MET A 4 -1.89 -6.96 4.75
N GLU A 5 -1.51 -7.81 3.80
CA GLU A 5 -2.45 -8.63 3.02
C GLU A 5 -3.33 -9.48 3.93
N TYR A 6 -2.76 -10.06 4.98
CA TYR A 6 -3.54 -10.77 5.99
C TYR A 6 -4.59 -9.86 6.66
N PHE A 7 -4.22 -8.63 7.04
CA PHE A 7 -5.15 -7.68 7.66
C PHE A 7 -6.21 -7.15 6.69
N TRP A 8 -5.86 -6.84 5.43
CA TRP A 8 -6.85 -6.37 4.44
C TRP A 8 -7.87 -7.46 4.09
N ASN A 9 -7.47 -8.73 4.09
CA ASN A 9 -8.39 -9.86 3.91
C ASN A 9 -9.17 -10.23 5.19
N ASN A 10 -8.92 -9.57 6.32
CA ASN A 10 -9.54 -9.86 7.61
C ASN A 10 -9.96 -8.58 8.33
N THR A 11 -11.21 -8.19 8.20
CA THR A 11 -11.76 -6.97 8.83
C THR A 11 -11.84 -7.02 10.36
N VAL A 12 -11.82 -8.23 10.95
CA VAL A 12 -11.89 -8.42 12.40
C VAL A 12 -10.50 -8.24 13.03
N PRO A 13 -10.35 -7.38 14.07
CA PRO A 13 -9.09 -7.22 14.79
C PRO A 13 -8.53 -8.55 15.30
N LYS A 14 -7.22 -8.74 15.14
CA LYS A 14 -6.55 -10.01 15.47
C LYS A 14 -5.60 -9.83 16.63
N ASN A 15 -5.54 -10.82 17.52
CA ASN A 15 -4.54 -10.87 18.56
C ASN A 15 -3.22 -11.47 18.05
N PHE A 16 -2.14 -11.23 18.79
CA PHE A 16 -0.79 -11.69 18.43
C PHE A 16 -0.72 -13.20 18.18
N SER A 17 -1.38 -14.01 19.02
CA SER A 17 -1.36 -15.47 18.90
C SER A 17 -2.05 -15.95 17.62
N ALA A 18 -3.18 -15.34 17.26
CA ALA A 18 -3.91 -15.69 16.04
C ALA A 18 -3.09 -15.38 14.78
N ILE A 19 -2.40 -14.22 14.77
CA ILE A 19 -1.52 -13.82 13.66
C ILE A 19 -0.36 -14.81 13.55
N LEU A 20 0.34 -15.11 14.66
CA LEU A 20 1.47 -16.03 14.66
C LEU A 20 1.07 -17.43 14.19
N ASN A 21 -0.05 -17.94 14.70
CA ASN A 21 -0.57 -19.23 14.29
C ASN A 21 -0.92 -19.25 12.79
N TYR A 22 -1.55 -18.19 12.28
CA TYR A 22 -1.89 -18.11 10.86
C TYR A 22 -0.64 -18.23 9.96
N PHE A 23 0.41 -17.44 10.25
CA PHE A 23 1.62 -17.43 9.43
C PHE A 23 2.44 -18.72 9.55
N ASN A 24 2.47 -19.35 10.72
CA ASN A 24 3.19 -20.60 10.88
C ASN A 24 2.44 -21.78 10.25
N THR A 25 1.11 -21.81 10.35
CA THR A 25 0.29 -22.93 9.89
C THR A 25 -0.06 -22.85 8.40
N TYR A 26 -0.46 -21.67 7.90
CA TYR A 26 -0.95 -21.53 6.52
C TYR A 26 0.09 -20.97 5.55
N LYS A 27 1.12 -20.29 6.06
CA LYS A 27 2.20 -19.69 5.23
C LYS A 27 3.56 -20.36 5.46
N ASN A 28 3.63 -21.41 6.28
CA ASN A 28 4.84 -22.19 6.60
C ASN A 28 6.06 -21.33 6.98
N LYS A 29 5.83 -20.20 7.66
CA LYS A 29 6.90 -19.23 7.96
C LYS A 29 7.81 -19.64 9.10
N ASN A 30 7.36 -20.52 10.00
CA ASN A 30 8.09 -20.94 11.21
C ASN A 30 8.66 -19.77 12.03
N TRP A 31 7.94 -18.65 12.09
CA TRP A 31 8.34 -17.48 12.84
C TRP A 31 8.30 -17.72 14.35
N LYS A 32 9.33 -17.22 15.03
CA LYS A 32 9.33 -17.07 16.49
C LYS A 32 8.55 -15.82 16.89
N LYS A 33 8.11 -15.75 18.16
CA LYS A 33 7.41 -14.57 18.70
C LYS A 33 8.18 -13.27 18.45
N GLN A 34 9.50 -13.26 18.65
CA GLN A 34 10.32 -12.07 18.43
C GLN A 34 10.23 -11.56 16.98
N THR A 35 10.22 -12.45 16.01
CA THR A 35 10.13 -12.11 14.59
C THR A 35 8.83 -11.39 14.27
N LEU A 36 7.70 -11.94 14.69
CA LEU A 36 6.39 -11.30 14.47
C LEU A 36 6.29 -9.98 15.25
N SER A 37 6.82 -9.91 16.47
CA SER A 37 6.85 -8.67 17.26
C SER A 37 7.57 -7.55 16.52
N THR A 38 8.78 -7.82 15.98
CA THR A 38 9.53 -6.84 15.19
C THR A 38 8.73 -6.34 13.99
N TYR A 39 8.05 -7.24 13.26
CA TYR A 39 7.23 -6.84 12.12
C TYR A 39 6.04 -5.97 12.55
N LEU A 40 5.29 -6.38 13.56
CA LEU A 40 4.11 -5.64 14.03
C LEU A 40 4.50 -4.26 14.59
N THR A 41 5.58 -4.17 15.36
CA THR A 41 6.09 -2.89 15.87
C THR A 41 6.48 -1.96 14.73
N ARG A 42 7.13 -2.48 13.68
CA ARG A 42 7.45 -1.68 12.50
C ARG A 42 6.20 -1.15 11.80
N LEU A 43 5.20 -2.00 11.58
CA LEU A 43 3.96 -1.62 10.89
C LEU A 43 3.14 -0.60 11.70
N VAL A 44 3.12 -0.72 13.03
CA VAL A 44 2.51 0.28 13.91
C VAL A 44 3.26 1.61 13.83
N ARG A 45 4.60 1.58 13.84
CA ARG A 45 5.43 2.79 13.71
C ARG A 45 5.25 3.49 12.37
N GLU A 46 5.00 2.73 11.30
CA GLU A 46 4.71 3.25 9.96
C GLU A 46 3.23 3.69 9.80
N ASN A 47 2.43 3.73 10.88
CA ASN A 47 0.99 4.04 10.87
C ASN A 47 0.16 3.14 9.93
N LEU A 48 0.62 1.92 9.67
CA LEU A 48 -0.11 0.95 8.84
C LEU A 48 -1.10 0.13 9.69
N LEU A 49 -0.75 -0.11 10.96
CA LEU A 49 -1.58 -0.84 11.91
C LEU A 49 -1.90 0.01 13.13
N LYS A 50 -3.12 -0.15 13.64
CA LYS A 50 -3.53 0.32 14.96
C LYS A 50 -3.45 -0.81 15.96
N VAL A 51 -2.99 -0.49 17.17
CA VAL A 51 -2.91 -1.40 18.30
C VAL A 51 -3.89 -0.96 19.38
N LYS A 52 -4.68 -1.91 19.91
CA LYS A 52 -5.65 -1.65 21.00
C LYS A 52 -5.50 -2.69 22.11
N PRO A 53 -5.21 -2.28 23.36
CA PRO A 53 -5.29 -3.18 24.51
C PRO A 53 -6.74 -3.61 24.76
N VAL A 54 -6.95 -4.91 25.00
CA VAL A 54 -8.26 -5.51 25.33
C VAL A 54 -8.06 -6.52 26.46
N GLY A 55 -8.29 -6.07 27.69
CA GLY A 55 -7.98 -6.84 28.90
C GLY A 55 -6.47 -7.11 29.01
N THR A 56 -6.10 -8.38 29.14
CA THR A 56 -4.69 -8.83 29.15
C THR A 56 -4.10 -9.04 27.75
N ASN A 57 -4.92 -8.94 26.70
CA ASN A 57 -4.53 -9.17 25.32
C ASN A 57 -4.39 -7.87 24.54
N THR A 58 -3.71 -7.96 23.40
CA THR A 58 -3.58 -6.85 22.45
C THR A 58 -4.18 -7.25 21.11
N GLN A 59 -4.97 -6.36 20.51
CA GLN A 59 -5.54 -6.52 19.19
C GLN A 59 -4.91 -5.55 18.19
N TYR A 60 -4.77 -6.02 16.95
CA TYR A 60 -4.23 -5.29 15.82
C TYR A 60 -5.29 -5.20 14.72
N SER A 61 -5.38 -4.04 14.06
CA SER A 61 -6.23 -3.81 12.89
C SER A 61 -5.50 -2.91 11.90
N TYR A 62 -5.84 -2.98 10.60
CA TYR A 62 -5.29 -2.02 9.63
C TYR A 62 -5.82 -0.61 9.90
N LEU A 63 -4.97 0.40 9.67
CA LEU A 63 -5.35 1.81 9.76
C LEU A 63 -5.66 2.39 8.37
N ILE A 64 -5.01 1.87 7.34
CA ILE A 64 -5.19 2.28 5.95
C ILE A 64 -5.57 1.07 5.08
N SER A 65 -6.39 1.33 4.06
CA SER A 65 -6.79 0.35 3.05
C SER A 65 -5.61 -0.03 2.14
N GLN A 66 -5.79 -1.09 1.36
CA GLN A 66 -4.81 -1.49 0.36
C GLN A 66 -4.62 -0.39 -0.70
N GLU A 67 -5.71 0.23 -1.15
CA GLU A 67 -5.69 1.31 -2.14
C GLU A 67 -4.95 2.55 -1.61
N GLU A 68 -5.19 2.94 -0.35
CA GLU A 68 -4.49 4.04 0.29
C GLU A 68 -2.99 3.77 0.40
N TYR A 69 -2.62 2.54 0.76
CA TYR A 69 -1.22 2.13 0.82
C TYR A 69 -0.56 2.16 -0.56
N GLU A 70 -1.21 1.63 -1.59
CA GLU A 70 -0.71 1.65 -2.97
C GLU A 70 -0.53 3.07 -3.49
N SER A 71 -1.49 3.96 -3.23
CA SER A 71 -1.41 5.39 -3.58
C SER A 71 -0.27 6.08 -2.84
N MET A 72 -0.11 5.84 -1.54
CA MET A 72 0.99 6.39 -0.74
C MET A 72 2.36 5.92 -1.27
N GLN A 73 2.49 4.64 -1.61
CA GLN A 73 3.71 4.07 -2.18
C GLN A 73 4.03 4.66 -3.56
N ALA A 74 3.03 4.83 -4.43
CA ALA A 74 3.20 5.45 -5.74
C ALA A 74 3.69 6.90 -5.62
N ARG A 75 3.08 7.70 -4.72
CA ARG A 75 3.53 9.07 -4.43
C ARG A 75 4.93 9.09 -3.84
N GLY A 76 5.24 8.18 -2.92
CA GLY A 76 6.58 8.06 -2.33
C GLY A 76 7.65 7.73 -3.37
N LEU A 77 7.33 6.85 -4.32
CA LEU A 77 8.20 6.51 -5.45
C LEU A 77 8.49 7.73 -6.33
N LEU A 78 7.43 8.44 -6.75
CA LEU A 78 7.55 9.66 -7.54
C LEU A 78 8.41 10.71 -6.84
N ASN A 79 8.15 10.97 -5.55
CA ASN A 79 8.91 11.95 -4.77
C ASN A 79 10.38 11.58 -4.60
N LYS A 80 10.67 10.28 -4.40
CA LYS A 80 12.03 9.82 -4.10
C LYS A 80 12.92 9.69 -5.33
N GLN A 81 12.35 9.33 -6.48
CA GLN A 81 13.13 8.94 -7.67
C GLN A 81 12.92 9.86 -8.87
N TYR A 82 11.86 10.66 -8.88
CA TYR A 82 11.45 11.45 -10.05
C TYR A 82 11.08 12.89 -9.68
N ASP A 83 11.60 13.40 -8.57
CA ASP A 83 11.36 14.77 -8.05
C ASP A 83 9.87 15.13 -7.93
N GLY A 84 9.03 14.13 -7.63
CA GLY A 84 7.58 14.31 -7.54
C GLY A 84 6.88 14.56 -8.87
N SER A 85 7.60 14.40 -10.00
CA SER A 85 7.11 14.73 -11.34
C SER A 85 6.74 13.47 -12.12
N LEU A 86 5.44 13.33 -12.43
CA LEU A 86 4.94 12.30 -13.35
C LEU A 86 5.59 12.43 -14.74
N LYS A 87 5.87 13.66 -15.19
CA LYS A 87 6.57 13.92 -16.45
C LYS A 87 7.98 13.32 -16.42
N ASN A 88 8.72 13.50 -15.33
CA ASN A 88 10.08 12.96 -15.20
C ASN A 88 10.06 11.43 -15.18
N PHE A 89 9.07 10.84 -14.51
CA PHE A 89 8.82 9.40 -14.56
C PHE A 89 8.61 8.91 -16.01
N LEU A 90 7.73 9.54 -16.78
CA LEU A 90 7.46 9.15 -18.17
C LEU A 90 8.67 9.33 -19.09
N ILE A 91 9.44 10.41 -18.93
CA ILE A 91 10.69 10.61 -19.67
C ILE A 91 11.69 9.47 -19.38
N ALA A 92 11.86 9.13 -18.10
CA ALA A 92 12.77 8.07 -17.67
C ALA A 92 12.27 6.65 -18.03
N LEU A 93 10.95 6.45 -18.13
CA LEU A 93 10.33 5.21 -18.55
C LEU A 93 10.58 4.95 -20.05
N TYR A 94 10.38 5.98 -20.87
CA TYR A 94 10.45 5.84 -22.32
C TYR A 94 11.85 6.06 -22.90
N GLN A 95 12.72 6.86 -22.28
CA GLN A 95 14.13 7.04 -22.68
C GLN A 95 14.37 7.22 -24.20
N GLY A 96 13.44 7.86 -24.92
CA GLY A 96 13.52 8.00 -26.37
C GLY A 96 13.36 6.70 -27.17
N LYS A 97 12.94 5.59 -26.55
CA LYS A 97 12.54 4.36 -27.22
C LYS A 97 11.19 4.58 -27.93
N PRO A 98 11.00 3.98 -29.12
CA PRO A 98 9.71 4.05 -29.80
C PRO A 98 8.65 3.39 -28.91
N THR A 99 7.77 4.20 -28.38
CA THR A 99 6.52 3.79 -27.74
C THR A 99 5.55 3.34 -28.80
N ASN A 100 4.74 2.32 -28.49
CA ASN A 100 3.58 2.04 -29.33
C ASN A 100 2.69 3.30 -29.34
N CYS A 101 2.38 3.84 -30.53
CA CYS A 101 1.53 5.03 -30.66
C CYS A 101 0.19 4.85 -29.92
N GLN A 102 -0.34 3.62 -29.85
CA GLN A 102 -1.56 3.32 -29.10
C GLN A 102 -1.44 3.59 -27.59
N GLU A 103 -0.29 3.26 -26.98
CA GLU A 103 -0.09 3.45 -25.53
C GLU A 103 -0.05 4.94 -25.16
N ILE A 104 0.56 5.77 -26.03
CA ILE A 104 0.55 7.23 -25.86
C ILE A 104 -0.86 7.80 -26.06
N GLU A 105 -1.59 7.33 -27.08
CA GLU A 105 -2.97 7.79 -27.34
C GLU A 105 -3.90 7.43 -26.19
N GLU A 106 -3.79 6.22 -25.63
CA GLU A 106 -4.54 5.79 -24.45
C GLU A 106 -4.22 6.67 -23.23
N LEU A 107 -2.93 6.94 -22.98
CA LEU A 107 -2.49 7.83 -21.91
C LEU A 107 -3.01 9.27 -22.09
N GLN A 108 -2.95 9.82 -23.30
CA GLN A 108 -3.47 11.17 -23.61
C GLN A 108 -4.99 11.24 -23.43
N SER A 109 -5.72 10.22 -23.88
CA SER A 109 -7.17 10.12 -23.70
C SER A 109 -7.54 10.05 -22.21
N TRP A 110 -6.81 9.24 -21.43
CA TRP A 110 -7.02 9.12 -19.99
C TRP A 110 -6.73 10.43 -19.24
N LEU A 111 -5.61 11.10 -19.53
CA LEU A 111 -5.26 12.40 -18.93
C LEU A 111 -6.32 13.47 -19.25
N SER A 112 -6.84 13.48 -20.48
CA SER A 112 -7.87 14.43 -20.90
C SER A 112 -9.18 14.23 -20.14
N LYS A 113 -9.57 12.98 -19.85
CA LYS A 113 -10.76 12.65 -19.05
C LYS A 113 -10.62 13.09 -17.59
N ILE A 114 -9.44 12.93 -16.99
CA ILE A 114 -9.19 13.38 -15.61
C ILE A 114 -9.29 14.90 -15.51
N ASN A 115 -8.74 15.62 -16.49
CA ASN A 115 -8.76 17.09 -16.48
C ASN A 115 -10.18 17.67 -16.64
N LEU A 116 -11.11 16.90 -17.22
CA LEU A 116 -12.53 17.28 -17.33
C LEU A 116 -13.30 17.03 -16.03
N SER A 117 -13.00 15.95 -15.28
CA SER A 117 -13.69 15.65 -14.01
C SER A 117 -13.30 16.55 -12.84
N VAL A 118 -12.18 17.28 -12.93
CA VAL A 118 -11.74 18.22 -11.88
C VAL A 118 -12.44 19.59 -12.00
N ASN A 119 -13.06 19.89 -13.15
CA ASN A 119 -13.75 21.15 -13.40
C ASN A 119 -15.27 21.10 -13.13
N GLU A 120 -15.80 20.01 -12.57
CA GLU A 120 -17.23 19.82 -12.27
C GLU A 120 -17.53 19.78 -10.75
N GLU A 121 -16.99 20.70 -9.96
CA GLU A 121 -17.65 21.08 -8.69
C GLU A 121 -18.48 22.36 -8.92
N PRO A 122 -19.82 22.28 -8.88
CA PRO A 122 -20.66 23.46 -8.96
C PRO A 122 -20.61 24.25 -7.65
N HIS A 123 -20.41 25.56 -7.81
CA HIS A 123 -20.61 26.58 -6.78
C HIS A 123 -21.98 26.50 -6.08
#